data_AF-A0AAD6XG87-F1
#
_entry.id   AF-A0AAD6XG87-F1
#
_cell.length_a   1.000
_cell.length_b   1.000
_cell.length_c   1.000
_cell.angle_alpha   90.00
_cell.angle_beta   90.00
_cell.angle_gamma   90.00
#
_symmetry.space_group_name_H-M   'P 1'
#
loop_
_entity.id
_entity.type
_entity.pdbx_description
1 polymer ?
#
loop_
_entity_poly.entity_id
_entity_poly.type
_entity_poly.pdbx_seq_one_letter_code
_entity_poly.pdbx_strand_id
1 'polypeptide(L)'
;MPFSSPFHRDRLLRTKEYTASSLFPSSFSFAKVGKGHILKLIVPGPIDPDAPAPPDAILITIGVVSESSLWLSPTGNWNPNSQYGKTLDEAKYTFIISKPVNDPTFAPDFPVSITALKKTQTSISKSGNNKWFIVEDGSDDALRFATPVFQPKVPDAEIDIHTWPVKTDARSQLESISKSHSIRDFIVFDTDNSRIEPLEIANKLKGEIEQIVILRPPPAQPPSPYKKANKPYRPPAMSPDAIHAQEQLSVKLFAAPISLPGPSNLSKPVDDKKKKRTASSEPDEPDPKRIKGKARERRKDDHEKTTSSESDEPDPRHIKGKDREHPEPQEEDREQSDDNTN
;
A
#
# COMPACT_ATOMS: atom_id res chain seq x y z
N MET A 1 13.26 -24.62 0.20
CA MET A 1 12.68 -24.83 -1.14
C MET A 1 12.86 -23.54 -1.92
N PRO A 2 13.23 -23.56 -3.21
CA PRO A 2 13.36 -22.34 -4.00
C PRO A 2 12.01 -21.60 -4.06
N PHE A 3 12.05 -20.27 -4.07
CA PHE A 3 10.87 -19.43 -4.24
C PHE A 3 10.21 -19.71 -5.60
N SER A 4 8.91 -19.99 -5.59
CA SER A 4 8.12 -20.24 -6.81
C SER A 4 7.08 -19.13 -6.99
N SER A 5 7.43 -18.13 -7.81
CA SER A 5 6.59 -16.94 -8.05
C SER A 5 5.14 -17.28 -8.46
N PRO A 6 4.86 -18.21 -9.41
CA PRO A 6 3.48 -18.50 -9.83
C PRO A 6 2.61 -19.09 -8.71
N PHE A 7 3.14 -20.05 -7.96
CA PHE A 7 2.43 -20.64 -6.82
C PHE A 7 2.13 -19.61 -5.73
N HIS A 8 3.08 -18.70 -5.46
CA HIS A 8 2.88 -17.62 -4.49
C HIS A 8 1.80 -16.65 -4.97
N ARG A 9 1.81 -16.27 -6.25
CA ARG A 9 0.77 -15.43 -6.86
C ARG A 9 -0.61 -16.06 -6.76
N ASP A 10 -0.75 -17.33 -7.11
CA ASP A 10 -2.04 -18.03 -7.02
C ASP A 10 -2.58 -18.08 -5.59
N ARG A 11 -1.70 -18.22 -4.60
CA ARG A 11 -2.08 -18.13 -3.18
C ARG A 11 -2.57 -16.73 -2.85
N LEU A 12 -1.86 -15.68 -3.25
CA LEU A 12 -2.24 -14.29 -2.99
C LEU A 12 -3.57 -13.91 -3.63
N LEU A 13 -3.83 -14.33 -4.87
CA LEU A 13 -5.11 -14.07 -5.54
C LEU A 13 -6.32 -14.66 -4.81
N ARG A 14 -6.13 -15.71 -4.01
CA ARG A 14 -7.17 -16.30 -3.14
C ARG A 14 -7.34 -15.58 -1.80
N THR A 15 -6.43 -14.67 -1.44
CA THR A 15 -6.54 -13.85 -0.23
C THR A 15 -7.25 -12.55 -0.55
N LYS A 16 -8.10 -12.08 0.37
CA LYS A 16 -8.84 -10.83 0.17
C LYS A 16 -7.93 -9.62 0.32
N GLU A 17 -6.89 -9.72 1.15
CA GLU A 17 -5.92 -8.67 1.48
C GLU A 17 -5.06 -8.27 0.27
N TYR A 18 -4.91 -9.16 -0.72
CA TYR A 18 -4.16 -8.87 -1.93
C TYR A 18 -4.93 -7.93 -2.85
N THR A 19 -4.37 -6.77 -3.14
CA THR A 19 -5.06 -5.68 -3.85
C THR A 19 -5.41 -6.01 -5.30
N ALA A 20 -4.71 -6.97 -5.91
CA ALA A 20 -5.06 -7.49 -7.24
C ALA A 20 -6.12 -8.63 -7.19
N SER A 21 -6.48 -9.14 -6.02
CA SER A 21 -7.53 -10.14 -5.89
C SER A 21 -8.89 -9.56 -6.29
N SER A 22 -9.71 -10.36 -6.97
CA SER A 22 -11.10 -10.01 -7.27
C SER A 22 -11.97 -9.88 -6.01
N LEU A 23 -11.51 -10.44 -4.89
CA LEU A 23 -12.18 -10.35 -3.58
C LEU A 23 -11.91 -9.02 -2.87
N PHE A 24 -10.87 -8.29 -3.28
CA PHE A 24 -10.42 -7.09 -2.59
C PHE A 24 -11.49 -5.98 -2.52
N PRO A 25 -12.14 -5.56 -3.63
CA PRO A 25 -13.03 -4.41 -3.61
C PRO A 25 -14.30 -4.61 -2.78
N SER A 26 -14.74 -5.86 -2.59
CA SER A 26 -15.91 -6.20 -1.79
C SER A 26 -15.59 -6.48 -0.32
N SER A 27 -14.30 -6.60 0.02
CA SER A 27 -13.86 -6.97 1.38
C SER A 27 -13.51 -5.77 2.25
N PHE A 28 -13.25 -4.60 1.67
CA PHE A 28 -12.76 -3.45 2.40
C PHE A 28 -13.53 -2.16 2.10
N SER A 29 -13.67 -1.33 3.14
CA SER A 29 -14.28 -0.01 3.05
C SER A 29 -13.51 0.99 3.90
N PHE A 30 -13.60 2.27 3.60
CA PHE A 30 -13.01 3.29 4.45
C PHE A 30 -14.00 3.69 5.55
N ALA A 31 -13.51 3.74 6.78
CA ALA A 31 -14.22 4.32 7.92
C ALA A 31 -13.54 5.62 8.34
N LYS A 32 -14.34 6.63 8.70
CA LYS A 32 -13.82 7.87 9.28
C LYS A 32 -13.30 7.59 10.69
N VAL A 33 -12.02 7.88 10.93
CA VAL A 33 -11.39 7.76 12.25
C VAL A 33 -10.72 9.09 12.59
N GLY A 34 -11.30 9.80 13.56
CA GLY A 34 -10.87 11.16 13.92
C GLY A 34 -11.01 12.14 12.76
N LYS A 35 -9.88 12.72 12.33
CA LYS A 35 -9.79 13.66 11.19
C LYS A 35 -9.49 12.96 9.86
N GLY A 36 -9.21 11.66 9.87
CA GLY A 36 -8.81 10.89 8.69
C GLY A 36 -9.80 9.79 8.33
N HIS A 37 -9.42 9.00 7.34
CA HIS A 37 -10.09 7.77 6.95
C HIS A 37 -9.09 6.62 7.05
N ILE A 38 -9.53 5.50 7.60
CA ILE A 38 -8.74 4.27 7.72
C ILE A 38 -9.50 3.17 6.99
N LEU A 39 -8.77 2.31 6.28
CA LEU A 39 -9.35 1.16 5.62
C LEU A 39 -9.70 0.10 6.67
N LYS A 40 -10.95 -0.38 6.64
CA LYS A 40 -11.51 -1.37 7.55
C LYS A 40 -12.03 -2.55 6.75
N LEU A 41 -11.97 -3.73 7.37
CA LEU A 41 -12.66 -4.91 6.84
C LEU A 41 -14.17 -4.69 6.85
N ILE A 42 -14.83 -4.99 5.73
CA ILE A 42 -16.29 -5.07 5.67
C ILE A 42 -16.73 -6.34 6.40
N VAL A 43 -17.49 -6.16 7.48
CA VAL A 43 -18.14 -7.27 8.18
C VAL A 43 -19.54 -7.43 7.60
N PRO A 44 -19.83 -8.52 6.86
CA PRO A 44 -21.16 -8.73 6.31
C PRO A 44 -22.15 -9.03 7.44
N GLY A 45 -23.26 -8.29 7.49
CA GLY A 45 -24.33 -8.50 8.46
C GLY A 45 -24.95 -7.20 8.98
N PRO A 46 -26.03 -7.29 9.78
CA PRO A 46 -26.53 -6.14 10.52
C PRO A 46 -25.42 -5.58 11.42
N ILE A 47 -25.24 -4.27 11.39
CA ILE A 47 -24.29 -3.57 12.27
C ILE A 47 -24.86 -3.67 13.68
N ASP A 48 -24.30 -4.56 14.48
CA ASP A 48 -24.53 -4.58 15.91
C ASP A 48 -23.81 -3.34 16.51
N PRO A 49 -24.53 -2.37 17.10
CA PRO A 49 -23.92 -1.18 17.67
C PRO A 49 -22.99 -1.50 18.85
N ASP A 50 -23.16 -2.67 19.48
CA ASP A 50 -22.35 -3.13 20.60
C ASP A 50 -21.18 -4.03 20.16
N ALA A 51 -21.10 -4.39 18.87
CA ALA A 51 -19.98 -5.16 18.35
C ALA A 51 -18.67 -4.35 18.41
N PRO A 52 -17.53 -5.03 18.67
CA PRO A 52 -16.23 -4.39 18.62
C PRO A 52 -15.99 -3.77 17.23
N ALA A 53 -15.33 -2.61 17.21
CA ALA A 53 -14.99 -1.95 15.97
C ALA A 53 -14.25 -2.93 15.04
N PRO A 54 -14.58 -2.94 13.73
CA PRO A 54 -13.95 -3.86 12.80
C PRO A 54 -12.43 -3.67 12.82
N PRO A 55 -11.68 -4.79 12.67
CA PRO A 55 -10.24 -4.72 12.64
C PRO A 55 -9.78 -3.83 11.49
N ASP A 56 -8.64 -3.17 11.69
CA ASP A 56 -8.00 -2.44 10.61
C ASP A 56 -7.59 -3.39 9.49
N ALA A 57 -7.77 -2.93 8.25
CA ALA A 57 -7.42 -3.71 7.08
C ALA A 57 -5.90 -3.78 6.90
N ILE A 58 -5.41 -4.94 6.45
CA ILE A 58 -4.05 -5.12 5.96
C ILE A 58 -4.13 -5.25 4.45
N LEU A 59 -3.29 -4.50 3.75
CA LEU A 59 -3.17 -4.53 2.30
C LEU A 59 -1.89 -5.25 1.90
N ILE A 60 -1.98 -6.07 0.85
CA ILE A 60 -0.82 -6.68 0.23
C ILE A 60 -0.79 -6.19 -1.22
N THR A 61 0.32 -5.57 -1.61
CA THR A 61 0.62 -5.20 -3.00
C THR A 61 2.06 -5.64 -3.29
N ILE A 62 2.32 -6.06 -4.52
CA ILE A 62 3.67 -6.43 -4.97
C ILE A 62 4.12 -5.41 -5.99
N GLY A 63 5.30 -4.84 -5.80
CA GLY A 63 5.91 -3.86 -6.70
C GLY A 63 7.43 -3.84 -6.54
N VAL A 64 8.10 -2.96 -7.27
CA VAL A 64 9.54 -2.69 -7.11
C VAL A 64 9.71 -1.32 -6.50
N VAL A 65 10.64 -1.16 -5.56
CA VAL A 65 10.93 0.16 -5.00
C VAL A 65 11.59 1.03 -6.05
N SER A 66 11.03 2.21 -6.28
CA SER A 66 11.62 3.20 -7.17
C SER A 66 12.82 3.86 -6.50
N GLU A 67 13.94 3.92 -7.23
CA GLU A 67 15.14 4.62 -6.80
C GLU A 67 14.96 6.14 -6.79
N SER A 68 13.98 6.66 -7.56
CA SER A 68 13.73 8.10 -7.71
C SER A 68 13.31 8.78 -6.41
N SER A 69 12.76 8.00 -5.48
CA SER A 69 12.09 8.49 -4.28
C SER A 69 12.29 7.50 -3.14
N LEU A 70 13.51 7.40 -2.61
CA LEU A 70 13.85 6.50 -1.51
C LEU A 70 14.46 7.27 -0.32
N TRP A 71 13.61 7.64 0.64
CA TRP A 71 13.99 8.36 1.86
C TRP A 71 13.87 7.44 3.08
N LEU A 72 14.79 6.50 3.20
CA LEU A 72 14.85 5.52 4.31
C LEU A 72 16.04 5.73 5.25
N SER A 73 16.71 6.88 5.15
CA SER A 73 17.81 7.25 6.04
C SER A 73 17.33 7.56 7.46
N PRO A 74 18.23 7.61 8.46
CA PRO A 74 17.94 8.07 9.83
C PRO A 74 17.13 9.38 9.97
N THR A 75 17.21 10.27 8.98
CA THR A 75 16.46 11.55 8.96
C THR A 75 15.24 11.50 8.03
N GLY A 76 14.97 10.37 7.39
CA GLY A 76 13.89 10.20 6.42
C GLY A 76 13.91 11.28 5.34
N ASN A 77 12.74 11.86 5.08
CA ASN A 77 12.55 12.97 4.14
C ASN A 77 12.77 14.37 4.75
N TRP A 78 13.39 14.48 5.92
CA TRP A 78 13.70 15.77 6.53
C TRP A 78 14.77 16.52 5.73
N ASN A 79 14.58 17.83 5.61
CA ASN A 79 15.52 18.73 4.97
C ASN A 79 15.61 20.01 5.82
N PRO A 80 16.80 20.37 6.35
CA PRO A 80 16.98 21.59 7.16
C PRO A 80 16.63 22.87 6.40
N ASN A 81 16.76 22.84 5.07
CA ASN A 81 16.48 23.97 4.19
C ASN A 81 15.03 23.98 3.68
N SER A 82 14.14 23.18 4.28
CA SER A 82 12.74 23.15 3.85
C SER A 82 12.04 24.46 4.17
N GLN A 83 11.51 25.13 3.15
CA GLN A 83 10.68 26.33 3.30
C GLN A 83 9.44 26.14 4.18
N TYR A 84 9.04 24.89 4.44
CA TYR A 84 7.87 24.55 5.24
C TYR A 84 8.18 24.42 6.73
N GLY A 85 9.42 24.69 7.16
CA GLY A 85 9.79 24.69 8.58
C GLY A 85 9.66 23.32 9.25
N LYS A 86 9.80 22.23 8.48
CA LYS A 86 9.67 20.86 9.01
C LYS A 86 10.78 20.59 10.02
N THR A 87 10.37 20.28 11.24
CA THR A 87 11.27 19.83 12.30
C THR A 87 11.62 18.35 12.10
N LEU A 88 12.75 17.91 12.67
CA LEU A 88 13.23 16.54 12.48
C LEU A 88 12.26 15.48 13.06
N ASP A 89 11.48 15.81 14.09
CA ASP A 89 10.46 14.91 14.66
C ASP A 89 9.29 14.64 13.70
N GLU A 90 9.08 15.50 12.70
CA GLU A 90 8.10 15.31 11.63
C GLU A 90 8.65 14.50 10.44
N ALA A 91 9.91 14.05 10.51
CA ALA A 91 10.53 13.23 9.48
C ALA A 91 9.72 11.97 9.18
N LYS A 92 9.64 11.62 7.90
CA LYS A 92 8.99 10.38 7.45
C LYS A 92 9.92 9.57 6.59
N TYR A 93 9.99 8.27 6.90
CA TYR A 93 10.39 7.29 5.91
C TYR A 93 9.42 7.37 4.75
N THR A 94 9.94 7.61 3.56
CA THR A 94 9.10 7.75 2.37
C THR A 94 9.73 6.94 1.25
N PHE A 95 8.91 6.17 0.54
CA PHE A 95 9.35 5.52 -0.69
C PHE A 95 8.19 5.31 -1.65
N ILE A 96 8.51 5.00 -2.89
CA ILE A 96 7.52 4.69 -3.93
C ILE A 96 7.74 3.25 -4.38
N ILE A 97 6.65 2.51 -4.59
CA ILE A 97 6.70 1.26 -5.37
C ILE A 97 6.06 1.47 -6.73
N SER A 98 6.75 1.01 -7.77
CA SER A 98 6.34 1.01 -9.16
C SER A 98 6.07 -0.42 -9.64
N LYS A 99 5.63 -0.53 -10.89
CA LYS A 99 5.33 -1.81 -11.52
C LYS A 99 6.57 -2.70 -11.58
N PRO A 100 6.49 -3.99 -11.20
CA PRO A 100 7.63 -4.90 -11.25
C PRO A 100 7.88 -5.39 -12.68
N VAL A 101 8.45 -4.55 -13.56
CA VAL A 101 8.59 -4.84 -15.00
C VAL A 101 9.39 -6.12 -15.29
N ASN A 102 10.36 -6.44 -14.42
CA ASN A 102 11.21 -7.64 -14.55
C ASN A 102 10.57 -8.92 -13.98
N ASP A 103 9.38 -8.84 -13.35
CA ASP A 103 8.64 -10.02 -12.89
C ASP A 103 7.38 -10.22 -13.75
N PRO A 104 7.41 -11.11 -14.76
CA PRO A 104 6.25 -11.35 -15.62
C PRO A 104 5.06 -11.97 -14.86
N THR A 105 5.30 -12.56 -13.68
CA THR A 105 4.26 -13.17 -12.86
C THR A 105 3.42 -12.09 -12.18
N PHE A 106 4.05 -11.10 -11.56
CA PHE A 106 3.37 -10.04 -10.80
C PHE A 106 3.15 -8.74 -11.55
N ALA A 107 3.86 -8.48 -12.66
CA ALA A 107 3.65 -7.29 -13.49
C ALA A 107 2.19 -7.05 -13.92
N PRO A 108 1.38 -8.07 -14.27
CA PRO A 108 -0.03 -7.89 -14.62
C PRO A 108 -0.92 -7.47 -13.43
N ASP A 109 -0.52 -7.81 -12.20
CA ASP A 109 -1.33 -7.58 -11.00
C ASP A 109 -1.23 -6.13 -10.50
N PHE A 110 -0.12 -5.45 -10.80
CA PHE A 110 0.11 -4.07 -10.40
C PHE A 110 -0.96 -3.09 -10.93
N PRO A 111 -1.27 -3.02 -12.25
CA PRO A 111 -2.33 -2.12 -12.74
C PRO A 111 -3.72 -2.47 -12.19
N VAL A 112 -4.00 -3.75 -11.91
CA VAL A 112 -5.24 -4.18 -11.24
C VAL A 112 -5.29 -3.61 -9.82
N SER A 113 -4.19 -3.70 -9.09
CA SER A 113 -4.02 -3.14 -7.74
C SER A 113 -4.22 -1.62 -7.74
N ILE A 114 -3.56 -0.89 -8.65
CA ILE A 114 -3.74 0.57 -8.80
C ILE A 114 -5.20 0.91 -9.08
N THR A 115 -5.85 0.20 -9.99
CA THR A 115 -7.26 0.44 -10.33
C THR A 115 -8.18 0.20 -9.13
N ALA A 116 -7.95 -0.88 -8.39
CA ALA A 116 -8.71 -1.19 -7.18
C ALA A 116 -8.52 -0.09 -6.12
N LEU A 117 -7.28 0.31 -5.84
CA LEU A 117 -6.96 1.35 -4.87
C LEU A 117 -7.48 2.74 -5.30
N LYS A 118 -7.44 3.09 -6.59
CA LYS A 118 -8.04 4.32 -7.14
C LYS A 118 -9.55 4.35 -6.90
N LYS A 119 -10.25 3.23 -7.10
CA LYS A 119 -11.69 3.11 -6.82
C LYS A 119 -11.97 3.31 -5.33
N THR A 120 -11.19 2.64 -4.46
CA THR A 120 -11.33 2.79 -3.02
C THR A 120 -11.06 4.23 -2.58
N GLN A 121 -10.02 4.88 -3.11
CA GLN A 121 -9.66 6.26 -2.76
C GLN A 121 -10.70 7.29 -3.26
N THR A 122 -11.24 7.10 -4.46
CA THR A 122 -12.31 7.97 -5.00
C THR A 122 -13.56 7.92 -4.13
N SER A 123 -13.85 6.79 -3.47
CA SER A 123 -15.01 6.68 -2.58
C SER A 123 -14.95 7.60 -1.34
N ILE A 124 -13.76 8.01 -0.90
CA ILE A 124 -13.56 8.90 0.25
C ILE A 124 -13.24 10.34 -0.11
N SER A 125 -12.72 10.57 -1.32
CA SER A 125 -12.24 11.88 -1.73
C SER A 125 -13.40 12.74 -2.21
N LYS A 126 -13.89 13.61 -1.33
CA LYS A 126 -14.89 14.63 -1.70
C LYS A 126 -14.28 15.75 -2.56
N SER A 127 -12.98 15.98 -2.46
CA SER A 127 -12.29 17.10 -3.11
C SER A 127 -11.62 16.74 -4.43
N GLY A 128 -11.62 15.46 -4.82
CA GLY A 128 -10.90 14.96 -5.99
C GLY A 128 -9.36 14.98 -5.85
N ASN A 129 -8.82 15.54 -4.75
CA ASN A 129 -7.38 15.62 -4.54
C ASN A 129 -6.86 14.34 -3.89
N ASN A 130 -6.43 13.40 -4.75
CA ASN A 130 -5.98 12.06 -4.38
C ASN A 130 -4.45 11.89 -4.36
N LYS A 131 -3.70 12.98 -4.48
CA LYS A 131 -2.28 13.01 -4.89
C LYS A 131 -1.26 12.48 -3.85
N TRP A 132 -1.71 11.87 -2.76
CA TRP A 132 -0.82 11.54 -1.63
C TRP A 132 -0.43 10.06 -1.57
N PHE A 133 -1.31 9.16 -1.99
CA PHE A 133 -1.07 7.72 -1.93
C PHE A 133 -0.73 7.15 -3.31
N ILE A 134 -1.50 7.51 -4.34
CA ILE A 134 -1.21 7.17 -5.73
C ILE A 134 -0.57 8.39 -6.37
N VAL A 135 0.64 8.20 -6.90
CA VAL A 135 1.49 9.24 -7.47
C VAL A 135 1.95 8.82 -8.86
N GLU A 136 2.42 9.78 -9.65
CA GLU A 136 3.06 9.50 -10.93
C GLU A 136 4.56 9.31 -10.70
N ASP A 137 5.14 8.24 -11.24
CA ASP A 137 6.58 7.99 -11.28
C ASP A 137 6.96 7.75 -12.75
N GLY A 138 7.42 8.82 -13.41
CA GLY A 138 7.57 8.83 -14.87
C GLY A 138 6.22 8.85 -15.58
N SER A 139 5.97 7.87 -16.45
CA SER A 139 4.71 7.72 -17.18
C SER A 139 3.70 6.79 -16.52
N ASP A 140 4.09 6.10 -15.45
CA ASP A 140 3.27 5.08 -14.79
C ASP A 140 2.74 5.58 -13.43
N ASP A 141 1.57 5.07 -13.06
CA ASP A 141 1.08 5.21 -11.69
C ASP A 141 1.94 4.37 -10.73
N ALA A 142 2.19 4.91 -9.55
CA ALA A 142 2.96 4.28 -8.50
C ALA A 142 2.30 4.49 -7.13
N LEU A 143 2.70 3.70 -6.14
CA LEU A 143 2.19 3.81 -4.78
C LEU A 143 3.24 4.43 -3.87
N ARG A 144 2.91 5.57 -3.28
CA ARG A 144 3.74 6.25 -2.29
C ARG A 144 3.41 5.77 -0.90
N PHE A 145 4.45 5.37 -0.19
CA PHE A 145 4.37 5.04 1.22
C PHE A 145 5.11 6.08 2.05
N ALA A 146 4.50 6.43 3.17
CA ALA A 146 5.08 7.36 4.12
C ALA A 146 4.73 6.91 5.55
N THR A 147 5.74 6.71 6.37
CA THR A 147 5.58 6.43 7.80
C THR A 147 6.50 7.34 8.61
N PRO A 148 6.09 7.88 9.77
CA PRO A 148 6.97 8.63 10.65
C PRO A 148 8.25 7.85 10.98
N VAL A 149 9.40 8.54 11.00
CA VAL A 149 10.66 8.00 11.49
C VAL A 149 10.62 7.86 13.01
N PHE A 150 9.99 8.83 13.68
CA PHE A 150 9.91 8.89 15.13
C PHE A 150 8.49 8.59 15.61
N GLN A 151 8.40 8.00 16.80
CA GLN A 151 7.15 7.79 17.52
C GLN A 151 7.34 8.22 18.99
N PRO A 152 6.26 8.54 19.72
CA PRO A 152 6.37 8.84 21.15
C PRO A 152 7.11 7.72 21.88
N LYS A 153 7.99 8.10 22.82
CA LYS A 153 8.87 7.16 23.50
C LYS A 153 8.07 6.05 24.18
N VAL A 154 8.39 4.82 23.83
CA VAL A 154 7.85 3.61 24.45
C VAL A 154 8.87 3.12 25.49
N PRO A 155 8.46 2.70 26.71
CA PRO A 155 9.38 2.35 27.80
C PRO A 155 10.46 1.31 27.46
N ASP A 156 10.25 0.49 26.42
CA ASP A 156 11.09 -0.64 26.05
C ASP A 156 11.63 -0.57 24.62
N ALA A 157 11.75 0.64 24.05
CA ALA A 157 12.32 0.79 22.71
C ALA A 157 13.84 0.51 22.75
N GLU A 158 14.26 -0.56 22.08
CA GLU A 158 15.63 -1.10 22.13
C GLU A 158 16.63 -0.37 21.20
N ILE A 159 16.15 0.41 20.23
CA ILE A 159 17.01 1.00 19.20
C ILE A 159 17.72 2.25 19.72
N ASP A 160 19.05 2.19 19.88
CA ASP A 160 19.88 3.33 20.28
C ASP A 160 20.09 4.32 19.12
N ILE A 161 19.33 5.41 19.18
CA ILE A 161 19.39 6.56 18.26
C ILE A 161 20.79 7.20 18.21
N HIS A 162 21.59 7.10 19.27
CA HIS A 162 22.88 7.79 19.35
C HIS A 162 23.93 7.22 18.40
N THR A 163 23.77 5.98 17.95
CA THR A 163 24.69 5.34 16.99
C THR A 163 24.41 5.69 15.52
N TRP A 164 23.29 6.37 15.23
CA TRP A 164 22.89 6.61 13.85
C TRP A 164 23.80 7.59 13.11
N PRO A 165 24.16 7.28 11.85
CA PRO A 165 24.96 8.17 11.00
C PRO A 165 24.09 9.35 10.54
N VAL A 166 24.12 10.44 11.30
CA VAL A 166 23.42 11.69 10.97
C VAL A 166 24.42 12.82 10.74
N LYS A 167 24.06 13.76 9.88
CA LYS A 167 24.82 15.00 9.67
C LYS A 167 24.83 15.85 10.95
N THR A 168 25.85 16.68 11.10
CA THR A 168 26.10 17.50 12.31
C THR A 168 24.93 18.43 12.64
N ASP A 169 24.27 18.99 11.62
CA ASP A 169 23.09 19.85 11.74
C ASP A 169 21.86 19.12 12.32
N ALA A 170 21.69 17.84 11.97
CA ALA A 170 20.61 17.00 12.48
C ALA A 170 20.89 16.47 13.90
N ARG A 171 22.17 16.40 14.30
CA ARG A 171 22.59 15.72 15.53
C ARG A 171 22.01 16.36 16.80
N SER A 172 22.04 17.69 16.88
CA SER A 172 21.50 18.43 18.03
C SER A 172 19.98 18.29 18.14
N GLN A 173 19.26 18.26 17.01
CA GLN A 173 17.82 18.00 16.99
C GLN A 173 17.51 16.56 17.41
N LEU A 174 18.30 15.60 16.93
CA LEU A 174 18.15 14.19 17.26
C LEU A 174 18.30 13.93 18.77
N GLU A 175 19.28 14.58 19.42
CA GLU A 175 19.47 14.53 20.87
C GLU A 175 18.32 15.16 21.66
N SER A 176 17.67 16.18 21.11
CA SER A 176 16.46 16.76 21.69
C SER A 176 15.28 15.78 21.57
N ILE A 177 15.13 15.17 20.40
CA ILE A 177 14.06 14.23 20.07
C ILE A 177 14.17 12.93 20.87
N SER A 178 15.38 12.40 21.09
CA SER A 178 15.59 11.15 21.85
C SER A 178 15.11 11.21 23.30
N LYS A 179 14.92 12.42 23.84
CA LYS A 179 14.32 12.64 25.17
C LYS A 179 12.83 12.30 25.19
N SER A 180 12.10 12.57 24.10
CA SER A 180 10.64 12.47 24.03
C SER A 180 10.12 11.40 23.06
N HIS A 181 10.95 10.95 22.13
CA HIS A 181 10.59 10.01 21.07
C HIS A 181 11.58 8.84 21.00
N SER A 182 11.10 7.73 20.44
CA SER A 182 11.89 6.59 20.00
C SER A 182 11.76 6.45 18.48
N ILE A 183 12.65 5.67 17.87
CA ILE A 183 12.51 5.31 16.45
C ILE A 183 11.25 4.45 16.28
N ARG A 184 10.51 4.72 15.22
CA ARG A 184 9.44 3.85 14.76
C ARG A 184 10.04 2.72 13.96
N ASP A 185 9.80 1.52 14.44
CA ASP A 185 10.24 0.31 13.76
C ASP A 185 9.60 0.20 12.36
N PHE A 186 10.43 0.13 11.34
CA PHE A 186 10.03 -0.10 9.96
C PHE A 186 10.42 -1.53 9.59
N ILE A 187 9.44 -2.43 9.68
CA ILE A 187 9.67 -3.87 9.54
C ILE A 187 9.74 -4.21 8.06
N VAL A 188 10.91 -4.66 7.62
CA VAL A 188 11.15 -5.19 6.27
C VAL A 188 11.77 -6.57 6.43
N PHE A 189 11.36 -7.49 5.56
CA PHE A 189 11.87 -8.86 5.52
C PHE A 189 12.52 -9.09 4.17
N ASP A 190 13.65 -9.80 4.16
CA ASP A 190 14.29 -10.25 2.93
C ASP A 190 13.60 -11.52 2.38
N THR A 191 14.17 -12.04 1.29
CA THR A 191 13.67 -13.24 0.60
C THR A 191 13.73 -14.51 1.45
N ASP A 192 14.58 -14.54 2.49
CA ASP A 192 14.70 -15.62 3.46
C ASP A 192 13.79 -15.41 4.69
N ASN A 193 12.91 -14.41 4.64
CA ASN A 193 12.03 -14.00 5.75
C ASN A 193 12.82 -13.59 7.00
N SER A 194 14.06 -13.15 6.82
CA SER A 194 14.88 -12.55 7.87
C SER A 194 14.61 -11.06 7.92
N ARG A 195 14.50 -10.52 9.13
CA ARG A 195 14.28 -9.09 9.32
C ARG A 195 15.52 -8.31 8.86
N ILE A 196 15.29 -7.28 8.06
CA ILE A 196 16.34 -6.36 7.62
C ILE A 196 16.52 -5.27 8.67
N GLU A 197 17.78 -5.03 9.06
CA GLU A 197 18.13 -3.97 10.00
C GLU A 197 17.83 -2.59 9.41
N PRO A 198 17.30 -1.62 10.19
CA PRO A 198 16.88 -0.32 9.66
C PRO A 198 17.90 0.43 8.80
N LEU A 199 19.20 0.30 9.12
CA LEU A 199 20.29 0.94 8.39
C LEU A 199 20.59 0.25 7.04
N GLU A 200 20.22 -1.02 6.88
CA GLU A 200 20.44 -1.79 5.66
C GLU A 200 19.25 -1.72 4.69
N ILE A 201 18.06 -1.38 5.19
CA ILE A 201 16.80 -1.34 4.42
C ILE A 201 16.97 -0.53 3.13
N ALA A 202 17.57 0.67 3.21
CA ALA A 202 17.73 1.54 2.05
C ALA A 202 18.66 0.96 0.97
N ASN A 203 19.57 0.06 1.33
CA ASN A 203 20.49 -0.57 0.40
C ASN A 203 19.89 -1.86 -0.17
N LYS A 204 19.19 -2.66 0.65
CA LYS A 204 18.55 -3.91 0.19
C LYS A 204 17.35 -3.65 -0.73
N LEU A 205 16.53 -2.63 -0.43
CA LEU A 205 15.36 -2.31 -1.25
C LEU A 205 15.67 -1.72 -2.63
N LYS A 206 16.90 -1.29 -2.91
CA LYS A 206 17.24 -0.65 -4.19
C LYS A 206 17.30 -1.68 -5.31
N GLY A 207 16.41 -1.56 -6.29
CA GLY A 207 16.45 -2.34 -7.52
C GLY A 207 16.03 -3.81 -7.39
N GLU A 208 15.72 -4.28 -6.19
CA GLU A 208 15.21 -5.65 -5.96
C GLU A 208 13.68 -5.70 -5.91
N ILE A 209 13.12 -6.80 -6.42
CA ILE A 209 11.70 -7.13 -6.27
C ILE A 209 11.52 -7.64 -4.85
N GLU A 210 11.22 -6.74 -3.94
CA GLU A 210 10.86 -7.12 -2.57
C GLU A 210 9.33 -7.16 -2.41
N GLN A 211 8.85 -8.21 -1.74
CA GLN A 211 7.47 -8.24 -1.27
C GLN A 211 7.34 -7.23 -0.13
N ILE A 212 6.87 -6.03 -0.47
CA ILE A 212 6.70 -4.99 0.54
C ILE A 212 5.33 -5.11 1.19
N VAL A 213 5.33 -5.56 2.45
CA VAL A 213 4.14 -5.62 3.30
C VAL A 213 4.04 -4.32 4.09
N ILE A 214 3.11 -3.44 3.70
CA ILE A 214 2.84 -2.16 4.40
C ILE A 214 1.35 -2.13 4.74
N LEU A 215 0.89 -1.83 5.94
CA LEU A 215 1.48 -1.54 7.25
C LEU A 215 0.38 -1.90 8.26
N ARG A 216 0.77 -2.29 9.48
CA ARG A 216 -0.13 -2.17 10.62
C ARG A 216 -0.49 -0.69 10.80
N PRO A 217 -1.73 -0.36 11.18
CA PRO A 217 -2.05 0.98 11.69
C PRO A 217 -1.08 1.37 12.80
N PRO A 218 -0.83 2.68 13.02
CA PRO A 218 -0.28 3.08 14.30
C PRO A 218 -1.16 2.49 15.42
N PRO A 219 -0.58 2.00 16.53
CA PRO A 219 -1.39 1.57 17.67
C PRO A 219 -2.37 2.69 17.98
N ALA A 220 -3.64 2.32 18.22
CA ALA A 220 -4.69 3.30 18.49
C ALA A 220 -4.16 4.26 19.57
N GLN A 221 -4.06 5.56 19.25
CA GLN A 221 -3.70 6.52 20.26
C GLN A 221 -4.75 6.41 21.36
N PRO A 222 -4.36 6.22 22.63
CA PRO A 222 -5.32 6.22 23.70
C PRO A 222 -6.10 7.54 23.60
N PRO A 223 -7.44 7.50 23.65
CA PRO A 223 -8.24 8.71 23.62
C PRO A 223 -7.74 9.64 24.71
N SER A 224 -7.57 10.92 24.36
CA SER A 224 -7.18 11.96 25.33
C SER A 224 -8.04 11.80 26.59
N PRO A 225 -7.44 11.66 27.79
CA PRO A 225 -8.17 11.40 29.03
C PRO A 225 -9.15 12.53 29.41
N TYR A 226 -9.08 13.66 28.69
CA TYR A 226 -9.89 14.84 28.94
C TYR A 226 -11.07 15.01 27.99
N LYS A 227 -11.25 14.15 26.98
CA LYS A 227 -12.20 14.52 25.91
C LYS A 227 -13.67 14.25 26.19
N LYS A 228 -14.11 13.14 26.80
CA LYS A 228 -15.53 12.95 27.15
C LYS A 228 -15.72 11.95 28.29
N ALA A 229 -16.56 12.34 29.26
CA ALA A 229 -17.05 11.62 30.43
C ALA A 229 -16.19 11.68 31.70
N ASN A 230 -16.85 11.91 32.84
CA ASN A 230 -16.34 12.15 34.20
C ASN A 230 -15.56 10.98 34.84
N LYS A 231 -14.88 10.12 34.07
CA LYS A 231 -14.04 9.03 34.57
C LYS A 231 -12.80 8.85 33.70
N PRO A 232 -11.61 8.57 34.28
CA PRO A 232 -10.42 8.26 33.52
C PRO A 232 -10.66 7.08 32.58
N TYR A 233 -10.36 7.26 31.30
CA TYR A 233 -10.39 6.17 30.33
C TYR A 233 -9.30 5.13 30.70
N ARG A 234 -9.71 3.88 30.89
CA ARG A 234 -8.82 2.71 30.99
C ARG A 234 -8.99 1.89 29.72
N PRO A 235 -7.99 1.81 28.82
CA PRO A 235 -8.07 0.85 27.73
C PRO A 235 -8.15 -0.58 28.29
N PRO A 236 -8.88 -1.50 27.64
CA PRO A 236 -8.77 -2.91 27.95
C PRO A 236 -7.34 -3.36 27.67
N ALA A 237 -6.73 -4.08 28.61
CA ALA A 237 -5.39 -4.64 28.41
C ALA A 237 -5.44 -5.63 27.24
N MET A 238 -4.71 -5.33 26.17
CA MET A 238 -4.39 -6.37 25.18
C MET A 238 -3.54 -7.41 25.90
N SER A 239 -3.95 -8.68 25.86
CA SER A 239 -3.10 -9.74 26.36
C SER A 239 -1.84 -9.83 25.48
N PRO A 240 -0.68 -10.15 26.07
CA PRO A 240 0.51 -10.51 25.30
C PRO A 240 0.22 -11.55 24.21
N ASP A 241 -0.73 -12.46 24.48
CA ASP A 241 -1.19 -13.47 23.51
C ASP A 241 -1.90 -12.88 22.30
N ALA A 242 -2.66 -11.79 22.45
CA ALA A 242 -3.34 -11.14 21.33
C ALA A 242 -2.35 -10.42 20.41
N ILE A 243 -1.31 -9.79 21.00
CA ILE A 243 -0.21 -9.18 20.25
C ILE A 243 0.55 -10.30 19.51
N HIS A 244 0.94 -11.36 20.21
CA HIS A 244 1.68 -12.47 19.62
C HIS A 244 0.86 -13.23 18.55
N ALA A 245 -0.44 -13.40 18.74
CA ALA A 245 -1.31 -14.05 17.75
C ALA A 245 -1.46 -13.22 16.47
N GLN A 246 -1.53 -11.89 16.59
CA GLN A 246 -1.55 -10.99 15.43
C GLN A 246 -0.21 -11.03 14.67
N GLU A 247 0.91 -11.10 15.39
CA GLU A 247 2.24 -11.26 14.79
C GLU A 247 2.40 -12.62 14.12
N GLN A 248 1.93 -13.70 14.75
CA GLN A 248 1.89 -15.01 14.13
C GLN A 248 0.97 -15.07 12.90
N LEU A 249 -0.14 -14.32 12.87
CA LEU A 249 -1.01 -14.26 11.68
C LEU A 249 -0.30 -13.57 10.51
N SER A 250 0.43 -12.48 10.76
CA SER A 250 1.29 -11.89 9.72
C SER A 250 2.34 -12.89 9.26
N VAL A 251 3.04 -13.58 10.16
CA VAL A 251 4.08 -14.57 9.77
C VAL A 251 3.49 -15.80 9.07
N LYS A 252 2.30 -16.29 9.46
CA LYS A 252 1.63 -17.47 8.84
C LYS A 252 1.13 -17.20 7.42
N LEU A 253 0.81 -15.95 7.07
CA LEU A 253 0.55 -15.55 5.69
C LEU A 253 1.79 -15.72 4.80
N PHE A 254 2.99 -15.64 5.38
CA PHE A 254 4.28 -15.69 4.67
C PHE A 254 5.08 -16.99 4.87
N ALA A 255 4.72 -17.84 5.84
CA ALA A 255 5.39 -19.12 6.02
C ALA A 255 5.24 -20.01 4.77
N ALA A 256 6.37 -20.63 4.39
CA ALA A 256 6.46 -21.72 3.41
C ALA A 256 5.42 -22.82 3.71
N PRO A 257 4.99 -23.61 2.70
CA PRO A 257 3.94 -24.60 2.90
C PRO A 257 4.23 -25.49 4.11
N ILE A 258 3.21 -25.65 4.96
CA ILE A 258 3.15 -26.72 5.95
C ILE A 258 3.62 -27.98 5.22
N SER A 259 4.72 -28.57 5.67
CA SER A 259 5.21 -29.83 5.13
C SER A 259 4.09 -30.85 5.34
N LEU A 260 3.32 -31.13 4.29
CA LEU A 260 2.34 -32.20 4.32
C LEU A 260 3.15 -33.48 4.59
N PRO A 261 2.70 -34.34 5.52
CA PRO A 261 3.36 -35.62 5.73
C PRO A 261 3.38 -36.33 4.37
N GLY A 262 4.59 -36.54 3.85
CA GLY A 262 4.80 -37.22 2.57
C GLY A 262 4.10 -38.58 2.59
N PRO A 263 3.66 -39.07 1.43
CA PRO A 263 2.97 -40.35 1.36
C PRO A 263 3.87 -41.43 1.96
N SER A 264 3.44 -41.98 3.10
CA SER A 264 4.04 -43.15 3.68
C SER A 264 4.01 -44.26 2.63
N ASN A 265 5.20 -44.66 2.17
CA ASN A 265 5.41 -45.81 1.31
C ASN A 265 4.77 -47.05 1.95
N LEU A 266 3.57 -47.39 1.50
CA LEU A 266 2.91 -48.67 1.76
C LEU A 266 3.12 -49.54 0.53
N SER A 267 4.31 -50.12 0.45
CA SER A 267 4.56 -51.30 -0.37
C SER A 267 4.05 -52.53 0.37
N LYS A 268 2.90 -53.06 -0.06
CA LYS A 268 2.58 -54.49 0.06
C LYS A 268 1.94 -54.97 -1.24
N PRO A 269 2.38 -56.11 -1.78
CA PRO A 269 1.73 -56.77 -2.90
C PRO A 269 0.51 -57.53 -2.36
N VAL A 270 -0.64 -57.42 -3.00
CA VAL A 270 -1.78 -58.30 -2.75
C VAL A 270 -2.26 -58.86 -4.07
N ASP A 271 -2.41 -60.17 -4.03
CA ASP A 271 -2.66 -61.10 -5.11
C ASP A 271 -3.91 -60.83 -5.95
N ASP A 272 -3.72 -61.20 -7.21
CA ASP A 272 -4.71 -61.52 -8.23
C ASP A 272 -5.79 -62.49 -7.72
N LYS A 273 -7.06 -62.04 -7.61
CA LYS A 273 -8.24 -62.93 -7.73
C LYS A 273 -9.45 -62.24 -8.38
N LYS A 274 -9.73 -62.71 -9.60
CA LYS A 274 -11.02 -62.77 -10.32
C LYS A 274 -12.30 -62.78 -9.46
N LYS A 275 -13.25 -61.89 -9.79
CA LYS A 275 -14.73 -62.11 -9.85
C LYS A 275 -15.39 -60.86 -10.45
N LYS A 276 -15.85 -60.83 -11.71
CA LYS A 276 -17.07 -61.40 -12.34
C LYS A 276 -18.40 -60.85 -11.78
N ARG A 277 -19.15 -60.16 -12.66
CA ARG A 277 -20.62 -59.87 -12.68
C ARG A 277 -21.08 -58.71 -11.76
N THR A 278 -22.09 -57.87 -12.03
CA THR A 278 -23.06 -57.60 -13.11
C THR A 278 -23.91 -56.38 -12.68
N ALA A 279 -24.65 -55.76 -13.61
CA ALA A 279 -25.87 -54.95 -13.43
C ALA A 279 -25.66 -53.52 -12.89
N SER A 280 -25.88 -52.45 -13.67
CA SER A 280 -27.14 -51.91 -14.22
C SER A 280 -28.07 -51.31 -13.16
N SER A 281 -28.09 -49.97 -13.09
CA SER A 281 -29.29 -49.18 -12.80
C SER A 281 -28.95 -47.68 -12.89
N GLU A 282 -29.36 -47.05 -13.99
CA GLU A 282 -29.83 -45.65 -14.01
C GLU A 282 -30.94 -45.49 -12.96
N PRO A 283 -31.18 -44.28 -12.43
CA PRO A 283 -32.25 -43.49 -13.03
C PRO A 283 -32.13 -41.95 -12.94
N ASP A 284 -32.89 -41.34 -13.85
CA ASP A 284 -33.69 -40.11 -13.75
C ASP A 284 -33.02 -38.72 -13.77
N GLU A 285 -32.95 -38.18 -14.99
CA GLU A 285 -33.08 -36.75 -15.29
C GLU A 285 -34.47 -36.22 -14.91
N PRO A 286 -34.58 -35.04 -14.28
CA PRO A 286 -35.79 -34.24 -14.32
C PRO A 286 -35.75 -33.17 -15.43
N ASP A 287 -36.70 -33.33 -16.33
CA ASP A 287 -37.18 -32.46 -17.41
C ASP A 287 -37.32 -30.96 -17.04
N PRO A 288 -36.86 -30.01 -17.89
CA PRO A 288 -36.95 -28.57 -17.61
C PRO A 288 -38.37 -28.01 -17.81
N LYS A 289 -38.98 -27.54 -16.71
CA LYS A 289 -40.24 -26.78 -16.76
C LYS A 289 -40.05 -25.39 -17.37
N ARG A 290 -40.42 -25.33 -18.64
CA ARG A 290 -40.98 -24.21 -19.41
C ARG A 290 -41.94 -23.33 -18.57
N ILE A 291 -41.53 -22.12 -18.20
CA ILE A 291 -42.45 -21.04 -17.81
C ILE A 291 -42.38 -19.92 -18.85
N LYS A 292 -43.57 -19.62 -19.37
CA LYS A 292 -43.89 -18.68 -20.43
C LYS A 292 -43.66 -17.24 -20.00
N GLY A 293 -43.46 -16.40 -21.01
CA GLY A 293 -43.07 -15.01 -20.87
C GLY A 293 -44.10 -14.09 -20.22
N LYS A 294 -43.60 -12.91 -19.83
CA LYS A 294 -44.31 -11.65 -20.02
C LYS A 294 -43.35 -10.65 -20.62
N ALA A 295 -43.54 -10.41 -21.92
CA ALA A 295 -43.11 -9.19 -22.56
C ALA A 295 -43.78 -8.01 -21.85
N ARG A 296 -43.01 -7.00 -21.46
CA ARG A 296 -43.54 -5.68 -21.17
C ARG A 296 -42.88 -4.67 -22.09
N GLU A 297 -43.75 -4.08 -22.87
CA GLU A 297 -43.57 -3.18 -23.96
C GLU A 297 -43.24 -1.76 -23.46
N ARG A 298 -42.25 -1.17 -24.15
CA ARG A 298 -42.07 0.24 -24.52
C ARG A 298 -42.78 1.31 -23.68
N ARG A 299 -41.99 2.20 -23.09
CA ARG A 299 -42.17 3.66 -23.24
C ARG A 299 -40.81 4.31 -23.45
N LYS A 300 -40.63 4.83 -24.67
CA LYS A 300 -39.68 5.92 -24.96
C LYS A 300 -40.44 7.18 -24.61
N ASP A 301 -39.91 7.95 -23.66
CA ASP A 301 -40.33 9.34 -23.50
C ASP A 301 -39.18 10.19 -24.03
N ASP A 302 -39.42 10.72 -25.23
CA ASP A 302 -38.63 11.72 -25.89
C ASP A 302 -38.82 13.05 -25.13
N HIS A 303 -37.74 13.62 -24.61
CA HIS A 303 -37.70 15.04 -24.29
C HIS A 303 -36.61 15.70 -25.14
N GLU A 304 -37.04 16.17 -26.30
CA GLU A 304 -36.38 17.25 -27.02
C GLU A 304 -36.25 18.45 -26.08
N LYS A 305 -35.01 18.88 -25.82
CA LYS A 305 -34.75 20.24 -25.37
C LYS A 305 -33.79 20.88 -26.36
N THR A 306 -34.41 21.60 -27.28
CA THR A 306 -33.83 22.64 -28.12
C THR A 306 -33.20 23.72 -27.25
N THR A 307 -31.91 23.95 -27.42
CA THR A 307 -31.26 25.22 -27.07
C THR A 307 -30.46 25.70 -28.27
N SER A 308 -31.10 26.62 -28.98
CA SER A 308 -30.56 27.80 -29.65
C SER A 308 -29.04 27.85 -29.83
N SER A 309 -28.63 27.76 -31.10
CA SER A 309 -27.38 28.29 -31.62
C SER A 309 -27.44 29.81 -31.58
N GLU A 310 -26.64 30.43 -30.70
CA GLU A 310 -26.33 31.85 -30.73
C GLU A 310 -24.92 32.00 -31.33
N SER A 311 -24.90 32.62 -32.50
CA SER A 311 -23.73 32.95 -33.30
C SER A 311 -23.22 34.32 -32.87
N ASP A 312 -22.10 34.36 -32.14
CA ASP A 312 -21.35 35.59 -31.91
C ASP A 312 -20.03 35.55 -32.70
N GLU A 313 -19.95 36.46 -33.67
CA GLU A 313 -18.74 36.84 -34.39
C GLU A 313 -17.70 37.44 -33.44
N PRO A 314 -16.40 37.14 -33.59
CA PRO A 314 -15.36 37.95 -32.98
C PRO A 314 -14.96 39.13 -33.88
N ASP A 315 -15.25 40.35 -33.39
CA ASP A 315 -14.74 41.64 -33.87
C ASP A 315 -13.19 41.70 -33.80
N PRO A 316 -12.47 42.00 -34.89
CA PRO A 316 -11.02 42.09 -34.89
C PRO A 316 -10.57 43.53 -34.68
N ARG A 317 -10.35 43.96 -33.44
CA ARG A 317 -9.64 45.22 -33.16
C ARG A 317 -8.68 45.14 -31.97
N HIS A 318 -7.41 45.33 -32.32
CA HIS A 318 -6.44 46.15 -31.57
C HIS A 318 -6.02 45.66 -30.17
N ILE A 319 -4.93 44.88 -30.11
CA ILE A 319 -3.95 45.06 -29.03
C ILE A 319 -2.54 45.18 -29.63
N LYS A 320 -1.94 46.29 -29.21
CA LYS A 320 -0.70 46.90 -29.65
C LYS A 320 0.46 46.30 -28.84
N GLY A 321 1.51 45.91 -29.56
CA GLY A 321 2.92 45.73 -29.19
C GLY A 321 3.34 45.52 -27.72
N LYS A 322 4.20 44.53 -27.53
CA LYS A 322 5.56 44.74 -27.01
C LYS A 322 6.38 43.48 -27.21
N ASP A 323 7.14 43.48 -28.29
CA ASP A 323 8.29 42.60 -28.47
C ASP A 323 9.29 42.91 -27.36
N ARG A 324 9.67 41.88 -26.60
CA ARG A 324 10.81 41.90 -25.70
C ARG A 324 11.66 40.71 -26.08
N GLU A 325 12.54 40.96 -27.03
CA GLU A 325 13.66 40.10 -27.39
C GLU A 325 14.50 39.85 -26.13
N HIS A 326 14.66 38.58 -25.78
CA HIS A 326 15.65 38.12 -24.83
C HIS A 326 16.93 37.82 -25.62
N PRO A 327 18.06 38.46 -25.35
CA PRO A 327 19.31 38.13 -26.01
C PRO A 327 19.88 36.81 -25.45
N GLU A 328 20.33 35.96 -26.37
CA GLU A 328 21.16 34.78 -26.11
C GLU A 328 22.44 35.18 -25.35
N PRO A 329 22.90 34.38 -24.38
CA PRO A 329 24.24 34.56 -23.81
C PRO A 329 25.29 34.10 -24.83
N GLN A 330 26.17 35.03 -25.18
CA GLN A 330 27.37 34.77 -26.00
C GLN A 330 28.32 33.84 -25.24
N GLU A 331 28.74 32.76 -25.91
CA GLU A 331 29.93 32.00 -25.57
C GLU A 331 31.14 32.92 -25.74
N GLU A 332 31.77 33.30 -24.62
CA GLU A 332 33.10 33.91 -24.64
C GLU A 332 34.16 32.80 -24.62
N ASP A 333 34.81 32.64 -25.76
CA ASP A 333 36.14 32.10 -25.91
C ASP A 333 37.12 32.79 -24.94
N ARG A 334 37.87 32.00 -24.16
CA ARG A 334 39.17 32.41 -23.63
C ARG A 334 40.19 31.31 -23.82
N GLU A 335 40.93 31.44 -24.92
CA GLU A 335 42.27 30.91 -25.07
C GLU A 335 43.25 31.59 -24.08
N GLN A 336 44.13 30.74 -23.55
CA GLN A 336 45.56 30.95 -23.28
C GLN A 336 46.03 32.20 -22.53
N SER A 337 46.66 31.95 -21.37
CA SER A 337 47.95 32.59 -21.09
C SER A 337 48.83 31.65 -20.27
N ASP A 338 50.06 31.53 -20.77
CA ASP A 338 51.20 30.79 -20.27
C ASP A 338 51.67 31.21 -18.85
N ASP A 339 52.51 30.32 -18.33
CA ASP A 339 53.80 30.58 -17.69
C ASP A 339 53.92 30.84 -16.18
N ASN A 340 54.79 29.99 -15.61
CA ASN A 340 55.82 30.25 -14.60
C ASN A 340 55.44 30.93 -13.27
N THR A 341 55.61 30.20 -12.16
CA THR A 341 56.73 30.45 -11.22
C THR A 341 56.90 29.37 -10.13
N ASN A 342 58.16 28.98 -9.95
CA ASN A 342 58.84 28.31 -8.82
C ASN A 342 58.57 26.85 -8.45
#